data_AF-A0A3D3UJK0-F1
#
_entry.id   AF-A0A3D3UJK0-F1
#
_cell.length_a   1.000
_cell.length_b   1.000
_cell.length_c   1.000
_cell.angle_alpha   90.00
_cell.angle_beta   90.00
_cell.angle_gamma   90.00
#
_symmetry.space_group_name_H-M   'P 1'
#
loop_
_entity.id
_entity.type
_entity.pdbx_description
1 polymer ?
#
loop_
_entity_poly.entity_id
_entity_poly.type
_entity_poly.pdbx_seq_one_letter_code
_entity_poly.pdbx_strand_id
1 'polypeptide(L)'
;MAHKAERIGAAKARQDVLSLLTLGVLAGAFIAFGGIFSTIVAAGAAGELPFGVVRLLSGLVFSLGLILVVVGGAELFTGNNLIVMAWAGGKVRLSEMLRAWAIVYIGNFIGAAATAIMVFLAGTYALGGGAVGVAALATAEAKAALPFTEALFRGILCNVLVCLAVWLCYSARSTT
;
A
#
# COMPACT_ATOMS: atom_id res chain seq x y z
N MET A 1 11.09 -6.70 20.23
CA MET A 1 10.33 -6.32 19.03
C MET A 1 9.84 -7.53 18.25
N ALA A 2 10.69 -8.51 17.94
CA ALA A 2 10.30 -9.76 17.25
C ALA A 2 9.09 -10.47 17.90
N HIS A 3 9.11 -10.73 19.22
CA HIS A 3 7.96 -11.33 19.91
C HIS A 3 6.66 -10.51 19.84
N LYS A 4 6.75 -9.17 19.79
CA LYS A 4 5.57 -8.32 19.61
C LYS A 4 4.99 -8.52 18.21
N ALA A 5 5.85 -8.58 17.20
CA ALA A 5 5.46 -8.84 15.83
C ALA A 5 4.89 -10.25 15.63
N GLU A 6 5.45 -11.28 16.28
CA GLU A 6 4.88 -12.63 16.31
C GLU A 6 3.48 -12.65 16.89
N ARG A 7 3.26 -11.98 18.04
CA ARG A 7 1.95 -11.91 18.68
C ARG A 7 0.91 -11.18 17.82
N ILE A 8 1.30 -10.05 17.23
CA ILE A 8 0.43 -9.29 16.31
C ILE A 8 0.12 -10.13 15.07
N GLY A 9 1.14 -10.76 14.48
CA GLY A 9 0.98 -11.62 13.31
C GLY A 9 0.05 -12.81 13.57
N ALA A 10 0.16 -13.44 14.75
CA ALA A 10 -0.73 -14.51 15.16
C ALA A 10 -2.19 -14.05 15.34
N ALA A 11 -2.39 -12.86 15.92
CA ALA A 11 -3.73 -12.27 16.06
C ALA A 11 -4.35 -11.97 14.69
N LYS A 12 -3.60 -11.33 13.78
CA LYS A 12 -4.05 -11.01 12.42
C LYS A 12 -4.41 -12.28 11.62
N ALA A 13 -3.57 -13.31 11.66
CA ALA A 13 -3.80 -14.55 10.91
C ALA A 13 -5.11 -15.28 11.31
N ARG A 14 -5.57 -15.08 12.55
CA ARG A 14 -6.76 -15.73 13.12
C ARG A 14 -8.01 -14.86 13.11
N GLN A 15 -7.95 -13.64 12.58
CA GLN A 15 -9.15 -12.83 12.40
C GLN A 15 -10.17 -13.55 11.50
N ASP A 16 -11.44 -13.25 11.75
CA ASP A 16 -12.53 -13.76 10.93
C ASP A 16 -12.46 -13.18 9.50
N VAL A 17 -13.13 -13.86 8.56
CA VAL A 17 -13.06 -13.51 7.14
C VAL A 17 -13.60 -12.10 6.88
N LEU A 18 -14.69 -11.72 7.56
CA LEU A 18 -15.35 -10.45 7.33
C LEU A 18 -14.49 -9.30 7.81
N SER A 19 -13.88 -9.41 8.99
CA SER A 19 -12.93 -8.42 9.51
C SER A 19 -11.72 -8.26 8.59
N LEU A 20 -11.09 -9.36 8.16
CA LEU A 20 -9.96 -9.31 7.23
C LEU A 20 -10.31 -8.66 5.89
N LEU A 21 -11.48 -9.00 5.35
CA LEU A 21 -11.92 -8.46 4.06
C LEU A 21 -12.25 -6.97 4.17
N THR A 22 -13.03 -6.56 5.16
CA THR A 22 -13.45 -5.15 5.36
C THR A 22 -12.27 -4.24 5.67
N LEU A 23 -11.38 -4.65 6.58
CA LEU A 23 -10.14 -3.93 6.87
C LEU A 23 -9.19 -3.94 5.65
N GLY A 24 -9.20 -5.02 4.87
CA GLY A 24 -8.49 -5.11 3.59
C GLY A 24 -9.00 -4.10 2.56
N VAL A 25 -10.32 -3.98 2.40
CA VAL A 25 -10.94 -2.99 1.50
C VAL A 25 -10.58 -1.57 1.93
N LEU A 26 -10.65 -1.26 3.22
CA LEU A 26 -10.23 0.04 3.75
C LEU A 26 -8.75 0.34 3.44
N ALA A 27 -7.85 -0.62 3.67
CA ALA A 27 -6.44 -0.44 3.36
C ALA A 27 -6.19 -0.20 1.87
N GLY A 28 -6.89 -0.92 0.99
CA GLY A 28 -6.84 -0.71 -0.45
C GLY A 28 -7.25 0.72 -0.84
N ALA A 29 -8.35 1.21 -0.27
CA ALA A 29 -8.84 2.56 -0.50
C ALA A 29 -7.84 3.62 -0.01
N PHE A 30 -7.24 3.43 1.18
CA PHE A 30 -6.24 4.35 1.73
C PHE A 30 -4.98 4.45 0.88
N ILE A 31 -4.47 3.32 0.38
CA ILE A 31 -3.33 3.33 -0.55
C ILE A 31 -3.71 3.99 -1.88
N ALA A 32 -4.93 3.78 -2.38
CA ALA A 32 -5.41 4.47 -3.58
C ALA A 32 -5.51 5.99 -3.38
N PHE A 33 -5.93 6.47 -2.21
CA PHE A 33 -5.91 7.91 -1.88
C PHE A 33 -4.48 8.49 -1.89
N GLY A 34 -3.51 7.77 -1.32
CA GLY A 34 -2.10 8.14 -1.44
C GLY A 34 -1.62 8.17 -2.90
N GLY A 35 -2.07 7.20 -3.70
CA GLY A 35 -1.76 7.09 -5.13
C GLY A 35 -2.27 8.26 -5.97
N ILE A 36 -3.56 8.63 -5.82
CA ILE A 36 -4.12 9.77 -6.55
C ILE A 36 -3.49 11.10 -6.08
N PHE A 37 -3.22 11.26 -4.78
CA PHE A 37 -2.55 12.46 -4.28
C PHE A 37 -1.14 12.61 -4.88
N SER A 38 -0.37 11.51 -4.90
CA SER A 38 0.94 11.46 -5.56
C SER A 38 0.85 11.80 -7.06
N THR A 39 -0.18 11.30 -7.74
CA THR A 39 -0.42 11.57 -9.17
C THR A 39 -0.74 13.04 -9.42
N ILE A 40 -1.57 13.66 -8.58
CA ILE A 40 -1.91 15.09 -8.68
C ILE A 40 -0.66 15.96 -8.47
N VAL A 41 0.17 15.65 -7.48
CA VAL A 41 1.41 16.39 -7.22
C VAL A 41 2.42 16.27 -8.36
N ALA A 42 2.45 15.12 -9.04
CA ALA A 42 3.31 14.91 -10.20
C ALA A 42 2.75 15.53 -11.50
N ALA A 43 1.46 15.83 -11.56
CA ALA A 43 0.80 16.32 -12.76
C ALA A 43 1.35 17.70 -13.18
N GLY A 44 1.70 17.84 -14.45
CA GLY A 44 2.23 19.09 -15.00
C GLY A 44 3.67 19.43 -14.60
N ALA A 45 4.37 18.59 -13.84
CA ALA A 45 5.74 18.87 -13.41
C ALA A 45 6.81 18.56 -14.49
N ALA A 46 6.41 17.90 -15.58
CA ALA A 46 7.32 17.53 -16.66
C ALA A 46 7.80 18.79 -17.41
N GLY A 47 9.12 19.00 -17.42
CA GLY A 47 9.74 20.18 -18.05
C GLY A 47 9.88 21.39 -17.12
N GLU A 48 9.15 21.42 -16.00
CA GLU A 48 9.15 22.52 -15.02
C GLU A 48 10.05 22.23 -13.82
N LEU A 49 10.08 20.98 -13.35
CA LEU A 49 10.84 20.57 -12.16
C LEU A 49 11.82 19.42 -12.46
N PRO A 50 12.98 19.37 -11.78
CA PRO A 50 13.90 18.24 -11.88
C PRO A 50 13.24 16.94 -11.43
N PHE A 51 13.53 15.83 -12.12
CA PHE A 51 12.97 14.50 -11.84
C PHE A 51 13.06 14.10 -10.36
N GLY A 52 14.23 14.32 -9.72
CA GLY A 52 14.44 13.96 -8.32
C GLY A 52 13.50 14.71 -7.36
N VAL A 53 13.22 15.99 -7.64
CA VAL A 53 12.31 16.82 -6.82
C VAL A 53 10.88 16.29 -6.95
N VAL A 54 10.44 16.00 -8.18
CA VAL A 54 9.10 15.43 -8.42
C VAL A 54 8.93 14.10 -7.69
N ARG A 55 9.93 13.21 -7.74
CA ARG A 55 9.89 11.91 -7.04
C ARG A 55 9.92 12.06 -5.53
N LEU A 56 10.68 13.01 -4.99
CA LEU A 56 10.71 13.31 -3.56
C LEU A 56 9.34 13.79 -3.07
N LEU A 57 8.74 14.79 -3.73
CA LEU A 57 7.43 15.34 -3.37
C LEU A 57 6.33 14.28 -3.51
N SER A 58 6.34 13.52 -4.62
CA SER A 58 5.41 12.43 -4.86
C SER A 58 5.48 11.35 -3.78
N GLY A 59 6.68 11.00 -3.32
CA GLY A 59 6.90 10.03 -2.24
C GLY A 59 6.47 10.56 -0.88
N LEU A 60 6.74 11.84 -0.59
CA LEU A 60 6.33 12.50 0.64
C LEU A 60 4.80 12.49 0.79
N VAL A 61 4.06 12.88 -0.25
CA VAL A 61 2.59 12.90 -0.17
C VAL A 61 1.98 11.50 -0.22
N PHE A 62 2.63 10.54 -0.89
CA PHE A 62 2.19 9.14 -0.90
C PHE A 62 2.20 8.51 0.50
N SER A 63 3.08 8.99 1.40
CA SER A 63 3.14 8.51 2.79
C SER A 63 1.79 8.59 3.53
N LEU A 64 0.90 9.51 3.12
CA LEU A 64 -0.46 9.60 3.63
C LEU A 64 -1.18 8.25 3.56
N GLY A 65 -1.03 7.50 2.48
CA GLY A 65 -1.69 6.20 2.32
C GLY A 65 -1.27 5.22 3.41
N LEU A 66 0.04 5.12 3.70
CA LEU A 66 0.54 4.22 4.74
C LEU A 66 0.20 4.73 6.16
N ILE A 67 0.18 6.05 6.38
CA ILE A 67 -0.26 6.65 7.64
C ILE A 67 -1.71 6.28 7.92
N LEU A 68 -2.61 6.42 6.94
CA LEU A 68 -4.02 6.04 7.07
C LEU A 68 -4.18 4.55 7.38
N VAL A 69 -3.39 3.68 6.75
CA VAL A 69 -3.41 2.24 7.05
C VAL A 69 -3.00 1.95 8.49
N VAL A 70 -1.86 2.51 8.93
CA VAL A 70 -1.30 2.21 10.25
C VAL A 70 -2.16 2.82 11.37
N VAL A 71 -2.54 4.10 11.24
CA VAL A 71 -3.32 4.81 12.24
C VAL A 71 -4.79 4.36 12.23
N GLY A 72 -5.36 4.12 11.05
CA GLY A 72 -6.72 3.61 10.90
C GLY A 72 -6.88 2.12 11.25
N GLY A 73 -5.78 1.41 11.52
CA GLY A 73 -5.81 0.00 11.89
C GLY A 73 -6.28 -0.92 10.76
N ALA A 74 -6.08 -0.52 9.51
CA ALA A 74 -6.50 -1.29 8.34
C ALA A 74 -5.50 -2.43 8.03
N GLU A 75 -5.96 -3.45 7.31
CA GLU A 75 -5.16 -4.65 7.01
C GLU A 75 -4.57 -4.55 5.60
N LEU A 76 -3.27 -4.29 5.51
CA LEU A 76 -2.56 -4.17 4.24
C LEU A 76 -1.68 -5.40 3.98
N PHE A 77 -1.80 -6.00 2.80
CA PHE A 77 -1.10 -7.23 2.42
C PHE A 77 0.43 -7.12 2.61
N THR A 78 1.04 -6.05 2.10
CA THR A 78 2.48 -5.83 2.19
C THR A 78 2.98 -5.74 3.64
N GLY A 79 2.21 -5.10 4.53
CA GLY A 79 2.50 -5.10 5.97
C GLY A 79 2.26 -6.46 6.62
N ASN A 80 1.25 -7.19 6.17
CA ASN A 80 0.91 -8.52 6.66
C ASN A 80 1.90 -9.61 6.24
N ASN A 81 2.84 -9.32 5.33
CA ASN A 81 3.97 -10.21 5.08
C ASN A 81 4.82 -10.45 6.36
N LEU A 82 4.76 -9.54 7.35
CA LEU A 82 5.39 -9.75 8.67
C LEU A 82 4.78 -10.91 9.48
N ILE A 83 3.60 -11.43 9.12
CA ILE A 83 3.03 -12.66 9.71
C ILE A 83 4.00 -13.84 9.55
N VAL A 84 4.90 -13.81 8.57
CA VAL A 84 5.94 -14.83 8.37
C VAL A 84 6.79 -15.06 9.63
N MET A 85 6.98 -14.05 10.48
CA MET A 85 7.67 -14.24 11.76
C MET A 85 6.88 -15.10 12.74
N ALA A 86 5.57 -14.89 12.82
CA ALA A 86 4.70 -15.72 13.66
C ALA A 86 4.71 -17.18 13.16
N TRP A 87 4.79 -17.38 11.84
CA TRP A 87 4.93 -18.71 11.25
C TRP A 87 6.28 -19.34 11.57
N ALA A 88 7.38 -18.61 11.37
CA ALA A 88 8.73 -19.08 11.68
C ALA A 88 8.91 -19.40 13.19
N GLY A 89 8.23 -18.64 14.07
CA GLY A 89 8.18 -18.89 15.50
C GLY A 89 7.19 -19.98 15.94
N GLY A 90 6.57 -20.70 15.01
CA GLY A 90 5.62 -21.79 15.28
C GLY A 90 4.30 -21.36 15.93
N LYS A 91 3.94 -20.07 15.86
CA LYS A 91 2.72 -19.51 16.48
C LYS A 91 1.49 -19.61 15.58
N VAL A 92 1.70 -19.71 14.26
CA VAL A 92 0.63 -19.89 13.27
C VAL A 92 0.99 -20.98 12.27
N ARG A 93 -0.04 -21.67 11.76
CA ARG A 93 0.08 -22.63 10.68
C ARG A 93 0.27 -21.89 9.36
N LEU A 94 0.95 -22.54 8.41
CA LEU A 94 1.11 -22.01 7.05
C LEU A 94 -0.26 -21.71 6.39
N SER A 95 -1.26 -22.56 6.63
CA SER A 95 -2.62 -22.36 6.11
C SER A 95 -3.32 -21.13 6.68
N GLU A 96 -3.13 -20.81 7.96
CA GLU A 96 -3.68 -19.60 8.59
C GLU A 96 -3.08 -18.34 7.95
N MET A 97 -1.76 -18.34 7.73
CA MET A 97 -1.04 -17.24 7.09
C MET A 97 -1.49 -17.04 5.64
N LEU A 98 -1.49 -18.11 4.83
CA LEU A 98 -1.89 -18.03 3.42
C LEU A 98 -3.37 -17.61 3.25
N ARG A 99 -4.27 -18.08 4.12
CA ARG A 99 -5.67 -17.63 4.16
C ARG A 99 -5.75 -16.12 4.39
N ALA A 100 -5.08 -15.62 5.42
CA ALA A 100 -5.12 -14.20 5.76
C ALA A 100 -4.54 -13.35 4.63
N TRP A 101 -3.41 -13.76 4.04
CA TRP A 101 -2.80 -13.10 2.90
C TRP A 101 -3.72 -13.04 1.69
N ALA A 102 -4.36 -14.15 1.31
CA ALA A 102 -5.27 -14.19 0.17
C ALA A 102 -6.48 -13.25 0.37
N ILE A 103 -7.13 -13.31 1.54
CA ILE A 103 -8.30 -12.47 1.84
C ILE A 103 -7.93 -10.99 1.81
N VAL A 104 -6.83 -10.62 2.48
CA VAL A 104 -6.39 -9.22 2.56
C VAL A 104 -5.95 -8.71 1.19
N TYR A 105 -5.26 -9.52 0.39
CA TYR A 105 -4.86 -9.15 -0.98
C TYR A 105 -6.08 -8.86 -1.86
N ILE A 106 -7.09 -9.73 -1.83
CA ILE A 106 -8.36 -9.53 -2.55
C ILE A 106 -9.07 -8.28 -2.04
N GLY A 107 -9.16 -8.09 -0.72
CA GLY A 107 -9.77 -6.89 -0.12
C GLY A 107 -9.06 -5.62 -0.56
N ASN A 108 -7.72 -5.58 -0.50
CA ASN A 108 -6.91 -4.45 -0.94
C ASN A 108 -7.17 -4.12 -2.42
N PHE A 109 -7.25 -5.14 -3.28
CA PHE A 109 -7.57 -4.94 -4.69
C PHE A 109 -8.97 -4.34 -4.88
N ILE A 110 -10.00 -4.88 -4.21
CA ILE A 110 -11.37 -4.37 -4.28
C ILE A 110 -11.42 -2.91 -3.83
N GLY A 111 -10.80 -2.58 -2.70
CA GLY A 111 -10.77 -1.22 -2.17
C GLY A 111 -10.06 -0.24 -3.10
N ALA A 112 -8.90 -0.63 -3.64
CA ALA A 112 -8.15 0.21 -4.57
C ALA A 112 -8.92 0.43 -5.88
N ALA A 113 -9.52 -0.61 -6.45
CA ALA A 113 -10.31 -0.54 -7.67
C ALA A 113 -11.58 0.31 -7.49
N ALA A 114 -12.31 0.11 -6.39
CA ALA A 114 -13.50 0.89 -6.07
C ALA A 114 -13.16 2.39 -5.93
N THR A 115 -12.08 2.72 -5.22
CA THR A 115 -11.61 4.11 -5.10
C THR A 115 -11.19 4.68 -6.45
N ALA A 116 -10.46 3.91 -7.28
CA ALA A 116 -10.07 4.36 -8.62
C ALA A 116 -11.30 4.63 -9.51
N ILE A 117 -12.33 3.79 -9.45
CA ILE A 117 -13.59 4.01 -10.17
C ILE A 117 -14.28 5.29 -9.67
N MET A 118 -14.37 5.50 -8.35
CA MET A 118 -14.96 6.72 -7.80
C MET A 118 -14.19 7.99 -8.24
N VAL A 119 -12.86 7.94 -8.21
CA VAL A 119 -11.99 9.04 -8.69
C VAL A 119 -12.18 9.30 -10.18
N PHE A 120 -12.33 8.24 -10.98
CA PHE A 120 -12.60 8.37 -12.41
C PHE A 120 -13.97 9.00 -12.67
N LEU A 121 -15.02 8.53 -12.00
CA LEU A 121 -16.38 9.07 -12.10
C LEU A 121 -16.47 10.52 -11.57
N ALA A 122 -15.63 10.89 -10.60
CA ALA A 122 -15.50 12.26 -10.11
C ALA A 122 -14.81 13.20 -11.12
N GLY A 123 -14.32 12.70 -12.26
CA GLY A 123 -13.68 13.50 -13.29
C GLY A 123 -12.28 14.00 -12.92
N THR A 124 -11.63 13.42 -11.90
CA THR A 124 -10.32 13.89 -11.41
C THR A 124 -9.24 13.85 -12.49
N TYR A 125 -9.35 12.94 -13.46
CA TYR A 125 -8.43 12.83 -14.59
C TYR A 125 -8.41 14.09 -15.49
N ALA A 126 -9.50 14.87 -15.52
CA ALA A 126 -9.62 16.08 -16.34
C ALA A 126 -9.02 17.33 -15.66
N LEU A 127 -8.66 17.25 -14.38
CA LEU A 127 -8.06 18.36 -13.65
C LEU A 127 -6.71 18.77 -14.25
N GLY A 128 -6.36 20.05 -14.09
CA GLY A 128 -5.14 20.61 -14.68
C GLY A 128 -5.11 20.54 -16.20
N GLY A 129 -6.27 20.69 -16.86
CA GLY A 129 -6.38 20.57 -18.31
C GLY A 129 -6.12 19.15 -18.84
N GLY A 130 -6.39 18.12 -18.03
CA GLY A 130 -6.11 16.71 -18.36
C GLY A 130 -4.72 16.22 -17.94
N ALA A 131 -3.88 17.08 -17.35
CA ALA A 131 -2.53 16.71 -16.92
C ALA A 131 -2.51 15.56 -15.91
N VAL A 132 -3.53 15.47 -15.03
CA VAL A 132 -3.65 14.37 -14.06
C VAL A 132 -3.88 13.03 -14.76
N GLY A 133 -4.77 12.99 -15.76
CA GLY A 133 -5.03 11.80 -16.57
C GLY A 133 -3.79 11.35 -17.35
N VAL A 134 -3.07 12.31 -17.96
CA VAL A 134 -1.81 12.03 -18.67
C VAL A 134 -0.75 11.44 -17.73
N ALA A 135 -0.58 12.02 -16.52
CA ALA A 135 0.35 11.52 -15.53
C ALA A 135 0.01 10.10 -15.05
N ALA A 136 -1.29 9.81 -14.85
CA ALA A 136 -1.78 8.48 -14.49
C ALA A 136 -1.48 7.46 -15.60
N LEU A 137 -1.79 7.78 -16.86
CA LEU A 137 -1.54 6.92 -18.01
C LEU A 137 -0.05 6.65 -18.22
N ALA A 138 0.79 7.69 -18.19
CA ALA A 138 2.23 7.54 -18.32
C ALA A 138 2.82 6.65 -17.21
N THR A 139 2.30 6.77 -15.98
CA THR A 139 2.71 5.90 -14.87
C THR A 139 2.27 4.45 -15.09
N ALA A 140 1.06 4.23 -15.59
CA ALA A 140 0.53 2.90 -15.88
C ALA A 140 1.34 2.22 -17.01
N GLU A 141 1.59 2.93 -18.11
CA GLU A 141 2.38 2.44 -19.24
C GLU A 141 3.81 2.08 -18.81
N ALA A 142 4.49 2.98 -18.11
CA ALA A 142 5.85 2.74 -17.63
C ALA A 142 5.93 1.53 -16.69
N LYS A 143 4.88 1.24 -15.90
CA LYS A 143 4.82 0.05 -15.03
C LYS A 143 4.51 -1.21 -15.82
N ALA A 144 3.60 -1.16 -16.78
CA ALA A 144 3.21 -2.29 -17.62
C ALA A 144 4.35 -2.76 -18.54
N ALA A 145 5.23 -1.84 -18.94
CA ALA A 145 6.38 -2.13 -19.78
C ALA A 145 7.62 -2.68 -19.04
N LEU A 146 7.58 -2.82 -17.70
CA LEU A 146 8.75 -3.27 -16.94
C LEU A 146 9.08 -4.75 -17.24
N PRO A 147 10.37 -5.07 -17.49
CA PRO A 147 10.82 -6.46 -17.51
C PRO A 147 10.55 -7.15 -16.16
N PHE A 148 10.22 -8.44 -16.20
CA PHE A 148 9.88 -9.20 -15.00
C PHE A 148 10.94 -9.10 -13.90
N THR A 149 12.22 -9.28 -14.25
CA THR A 149 13.34 -9.22 -13.30
C THR A 149 13.41 -7.87 -12.59
N GLU A 150 13.24 -6.79 -13.34
CA GLU A 150 13.26 -5.44 -12.78
C GLU A 150 12.06 -5.20 -11.87
N ALA A 151 10.86 -5.62 -12.28
CA ALA A 151 9.66 -5.54 -11.47
C ALA A 151 9.78 -6.34 -10.16
N LEU A 152 10.39 -7.53 -10.20
CA LEU A 152 10.61 -8.39 -9.04
C LEU A 152 11.51 -7.70 -8.01
N PHE A 153 12.69 -7.22 -8.40
CA PHE A 153 13.62 -6.59 -7.47
C PHE A 153 13.11 -5.25 -6.93
N ARG A 154 12.42 -4.46 -7.77
CA ARG A 154 11.73 -3.24 -7.30
C ARG A 154 10.65 -3.58 -6.27
N GLY A 155 9.92 -4.68 -6.46
CA GLY A 155 8.92 -5.18 -5.52
C GLY A 155 9.52 -5.62 -4.18
N ILE A 156 10.64 -6.36 -4.21
CA ILE A 156 11.37 -6.76 -3.00
C ILE A 156 11.81 -5.53 -2.20
N LEU A 157 12.48 -4.58 -2.84
CA LEU A 157 12.97 -3.37 -2.17
C LEU A 157 11.83 -2.53 -1.60
N CYS A 158 10.72 -2.39 -2.35
CA CYS A 158 9.52 -1.72 -1.86
C CYS A 158 8.99 -2.38 -0.58
N ASN A 159 8.83 -3.71 -0.59
CA ASN A 159 8.26 -4.40 0.55
C ASN A 159 9.21 -4.45 1.76
N VAL A 160 10.53 -4.43 1.56
CA VAL A 160 11.50 -4.23 2.66
C VAL A 160 11.23 -2.92 3.39
N LEU A 161 11.04 -1.82 2.66
CA LEU A 161 10.76 -0.51 3.27
C LEU A 161 9.40 -0.47 3.96
N VAL A 162 8.36 -1.07 3.36
CA VAL A 162 7.02 -1.13 3.97
C VAL A 162 7.03 -1.96 5.26
N CYS A 163 7.63 -3.16 5.23
CA CYS A 163 7.79 -4.00 6.41
C CYS A 163 8.59 -3.29 7.51
N LEU A 164 9.66 -2.58 7.15
CA LEU A 164 10.45 -1.80 8.10
C LEU A 164 9.62 -0.67 8.72
N ALA A 165 8.85 0.07 7.92
CA ALA A 165 7.97 1.12 8.44
C ALA A 165 6.95 0.56 9.45
N VAL A 166 6.27 -0.53 9.12
CA VAL A 166 5.31 -1.19 10.04
C VAL A 166 6.01 -1.71 11.30
N TRP A 167 7.21 -2.28 11.16
CA TRP A 167 7.99 -2.75 12.29
C TRP A 167 8.39 -1.61 13.23
N LEU A 168 8.83 -0.48 12.68
CA LEU A 168 9.17 0.71 13.46
C LEU A 168 7.94 1.23 14.21
N CYS A 169 6.76 1.21 13.60
CA CYS A 169 5.50 1.54 14.27
C CYS A 169 5.19 0.60 15.46
N TYR A 170 5.60 -0.68 15.43
CA TYR A 170 5.47 -1.56 16.60
C TYR A 170 6.32 -1.11 17.79
N SER A 171 7.36 -0.32 17.58
CA SER A 171 8.18 0.25 18.66
C SER A 171 7.64 1.56 19.23
N ALA A 172 6.78 2.25 18.47
CA ALA A 172 6.17 3.50 18.90
C ALA A 172 5.21 3.30 20.08
N ARG A 173 5.16 4.31 20.96
CA ARG A 173 4.28 4.35 22.15
C ARG A 173 3.19 5.42 22.04
N SER A 174 3.32 6.32 21.08
CA SER A 174 2.43 7.45 20.80
C SER A 174 2.26 7.57 19.28
N THR A 175 1.14 8.13 18.84
CA THR A 175 0.83 8.43 17.43
C THR A 175 1.42 9.76 16.96
N THR A 176 1.98 10.55 17.88
CA THR A 176 2.72 11.81 17.68
C THR A 176 4.06 11.73 18.39
#